data_AF-A0A1V2A4N1-F1
#
_entry.id   AF-A0A1V2A4N1-F1
#
_cell.length_a   1.000
_cell.length_b   1.000
_cell.length_c   1.000
_cell.angle_alpha   90.00
_cell.angle_beta   90.00
_cell.angle_gamma   90.00
#
_symmetry.space_group_name_H-M   'P 1'
#
loop_
_entity.id
_entity.type
_entity.pdbx_description
1 polymer ?
#
loop_
_entity_poly.entity_id
_entity_poly.type
_entity_poly.pdbx_seq_one_letter_code
_entity_poly.pdbx_strand_id
1 'polypeptide(L)'
;MSFFKRLFKGTDEKIPETKDRTLQNLRVGDFVTYDLADYEVAGKIHYNDGGYTWDAYQLSGNGKTLWLSVELDDELGVGIYEKIRIPGLEPGAKKVTHDGRTYYLDEEGRAYVKSEGRSENVHGKNVDYYDYADDLEEHFLSVEVWGGDVEVSYGYEIEEYEVTILAGS
;
A
#
# COMPACT_ATOMS: atom_id res chain seq x y z
N MET A 1 -28.28 -45.53 -32.19
CA MET A 1 -28.31 -44.09 -31.89
C MET A 1 -27.74 -43.85 -30.50
N SER A 2 -26.58 -43.23 -30.38
CA SER A 2 -26.25 -42.44 -29.19
C SER A 2 -25.35 -41.30 -29.63
N PHE A 3 -25.91 -40.48 -30.53
CA PHE A 3 -25.28 -39.24 -31.01
C PHE A 3 -25.18 -38.18 -29.89
N PHE A 4 -25.92 -38.37 -28.79
CA PHE A 4 -25.97 -37.45 -27.64
C PHE A 4 -24.84 -37.65 -26.60
N LYS A 5 -24.19 -38.83 -26.53
CA LYS A 5 -23.09 -39.07 -25.56
C LYS A 5 -21.77 -38.39 -25.94
N ARG A 6 -21.66 -37.86 -27.16
CA ARG A 6 -20.44 -37.25 -27.69
C ARG A 6 -20.47 -35.71 -27.67
N LEU A 7 -21.61 -35.11 -27.28
CA LEU A 7 -21.81 -33.67 -27.21
C LEU A 7 -21.47 -33.05 -25.83
N PHE A 8 -21.29 -33.89 -24.80
CA PHE A 8 -20.95 -33.47 -23.43
C PHE A 8 -19.64 -34.12 -22.97
N LYS A 9 -18.61 -34.05 -23.81
CA LYS A 9 -17.24 -34.22 -23.32
C LYS A 9 -16.83 -32.87 -22.77
N GLY A 10 -17.28 -32.57 -21.55
CA GLY A 10 -16.80 -31.43 -20.81
C GLY A 10 -15.27 -31.53 -20.77
N THR A 11 -14.60 -30.55 -21.37
CA THR A 11 -13.27 -30.21 -20.94
C THR A 11 -13.37 -30.02 -19.44
N ASP A 12 -12.56 -30.73 -18.66
CA ASP A 12 -12.21 -30.31 -17.31
C ASP A 12 -11.54 -28.94 -17.45
N GLU A 13 -12.36 -27.90 -17.64
CA GLU A 13 -11.96 -26.54 -17.34
C GLU A 13 -11.59 -26.59 -15.88
N LYS A 14 -10.28 -26.58 -15.62
CA LYS A 14 -9.76 -26.30 -14.30
C LYS A 14 -10.41 -24.99 -13.91
N ILE A 15 -11.45 -25.07 -13.06
CA ILE A 15 -11.97 -23.89 -12.37
C ILE A 15 -10.71 -23.28 -11.76
N PRO A 16 -10.31 -22.06 -12.18
CA PRO A 16 -9.13 -21.45 -11.62
C PRO A 16 -9.34 -21.46 -10.11
N GLU A 17 -8.43 -22.08 -9.36
CA GLU A 17 -8.42 -21.95 -7.91
C GLU A 17 -8.34 -20.45 -7.64
N THR A 18 -9.48 -19.86 -7.26
CA THR A 18 -9.54 -18.50 -6.75
C THR A 18 -8.74 -18.53 -5.46
N LYS A 19 -7.46 -18.20 -5.55
CA LYS A 19 -6.64 -17.92 -4.37
C LYS A 19 -7.31 -16.77 -3.63
N ASP A 20 -7.69 -17.01 -2.39
CA ASP A 20 -8.17 -15.97 -1.50
C ASP A 20 -7.17 -14.82 -1.45
N ARG A 21 -7.69 -13.60 -1.44
CA ARG A 21 -6.86 -12.41 -1.33
C ARG A 21 -6.45 -12.20 0.12
N THR A 22 -5.19 -11.82 0.30
CA THR A 22 -4.59 -11.39 1.57
C THR A 22 -3.91 -10.06 1.36
N LEU A 23 -3.52 -9.38 2.44
CA LEU A 23 -2.75 -8.12 2.36
C LEU A 23 -1.46 -8.26 1.55
N GLN A 24 -0.84 -9.43 1.58
CA GLN A 24 0.40 -9.73 0.87
C GLN A 24 0.21 -10.00 -0.63
N ASN A 25 -1.03 -10.19 -1.11
CA ASN A 25 -1.29 -10.56 -2.50
C ASN A 25 -2.41 -9.74 -3.18
N LEU A 26 -2.82 -8.64 -2.53
CA LEU A 26 -3.77 -7.65 -3.02
C LEU A 26 -3.33 -7.10 -4.39
N ARG A 27 -4.30 -6.76 -5.23
CA ARG A 27 -4.08 -6.31 -6.61
C ARG A 27 -4.93 -5.10 -6.93
N VAL A 28 -4.50 -4.34 -7.93
CA VAL A 28 -5.35 -3.31 -8.54
C VAL A 28 -6.67 -3.95 -9.01
N GLY A 29 -7.78 -3.31 -8.63
CA GLY A 29 -9.15 -3.77 -8.90
C GLY A 29 -9.77 -4.63 -7.79
N ASP A 30 -9.00 -5.07 -6.78
CA ASP A 30 -9.57 -5.62 -5.55
C ASP A 30 -10.25 -4.50 -4.73
N PHE A 31 -11.08 -4.89 -3.75
CA PHE A 31 -11.72 -3.97 -2.82
C PHE A 31 -11.30 -4.26 -1.39
N VAL A 32 -11.13 -3.19 -0.61
CA VAL A 32 -10.80 -3.22 0.81
C VAL A 32 -11.87 -2.46 1.57
N THR A 33 -12.49 -3.10 2.55
CA THR A 33 -13.31 -2.42 3.55
C THR A 33 -12.43 -2.10 4.75
N TYR A 34 -12.40 -0.83 5.13
CA TYR A 34 -11.66 -0.30 6.27
C TYR A 34 -12.44 0.87 6.89
N ASP A 35 -12.50 0.97 8.22
CA ASP A 35 -13.23 2.02 8.95
C ASP A 35 -14.65 2.27 8.41
N LEU A 36 -15.43 1.18 8.28
CA LEU A 36 -16.82 1.17 7.79
C LEU A 36 -17.00 1.74 6.37
N ALA A 37 -15.93 1.81 5.59
CA ALA A 37 -15.88 2.36 4.24
C ALA A 37 -15.26 1.36 3.25
N ASP A 38 -15.85 1.27 2.06
CA ASP A 38 -15.33 0.46 0.97
C ASP A 38 -14.44 1.30 0.05
N TYR A 39 -13.28 0.75 -0.29
CA TYR A 39 -12.29 1.35 -1.18
C TYR A 39 -11.92 0.38 -2.29
N GLU A 40 -11.77 0.91 -3.51
CA GLU A 40 -11.13 0.19 -4.61
C GLU A 40 -9.62 0.34 -4.50
N VAL A 41 -8.88 -0.75 -4.72
CA VAL A 41 -7.43 -0.72 -4.89
C VAL A 41 -7.13 -0.14 -6.28
N ALA A 42 -6.90 1.16 -6.35
CA ALA A 42 -6.73 1.88 -7.60
C ALA A 42 -5.29 1.88 -8.12
N GLY A 43 -4.32 1.55 -7.26
CA GLY A 43 -2.91 1.49 -7.61
C GLY A 43 -2.11 0.68 -6.59
N LYS A 44 -0.94 0.21 -7.02
CA LYS A 44 0.02 -0.48 -6.16
C LYS A 44 1.42 0.04 -6.47
N ILE A 45 2.24 0.19 -5.43
CA ILE A 45 3.68 0.42 -5.54
C ILE A 45 4.37 -0.66 -4.72
N HIS A 46 5.30 -1.37 -5.35
CA HIS A 46 6.21 -2.30 -4.72
C HIS A 46 7.58 -1.65 -4.61
N TYR A 47 8.09 -1.52 -3.40
CA TYR A 47 9.36 -0.89 -3.08
C TYR A 47 10.42 -1.96 -2.84
N ASN A 48 11.65 -1.65 -3.23
CA ASN A 48 12.81 -2.49 -2.97
C ASN A 48 14.03 -1.64 -2.61
N ASP A 49 14.44 -1.69 -1.35
CA ASP A 49 15.69 -1.12 -0.87
C ASP A 49 16.67 -2.26 -0.57
N GLY A 50 17.59 -2.53 -1.50
CA GLY A 50 18.65 -3.51 -1.28
C GLY A 50 18.19 -4.95 -1.00
N GLY A 51 16.94 -5.30 -1.32
CA GLY A 51 16.33 -6.60 -1.03
C GLY A 51 15.29 -6.58 0.09
N TYR A 52 15.22 -5.52 0.87
CA TYR A 52 14.10 -5.24 1.77
C TYR A 52 12.93 -4.66 0.96
N THR A 53 11.70 -5.15 1.20
CA THR A 53 10.55 -4.84 0.35
C THR A 53 9.26 -4.64 1.13
N TRP A 54 8.48 -3.68 0.68
CA TRP A 54 7.12 -3.43 1.15
C TRP A 54 6.24 -3.05 -0.04
N ASP A 55 4.93 -3.20 0.14
CA ASP A 55 3.91 -2.81 -0.83
C ASP A 55 3.06 -1.66 -0.26
N ALA A 56 2.83 -0.61 -1.05
CA ALA A 56 1.82 0.41 -0.76
C ALA A 56 0.66 0.32 -1.76
N TYR A 57 -0.56 0.19 -1.25
CA TYR A 57 -1.78 0.13 -2.05
C TYR A 57 -2.56 1.43 -1.96
N GLN A 58 -2.85 2.04 -3.10
CA GLN A 58 -3.69 3.23 -3.16
C GLN A 58 -5.16 2.82 -3.08
N LEU A 59 -5.81 3.13 -1.96
CA LEU A 59 -7.23 2.88 -1.70
C LEU A 59 -8.05 4.12 -2.07
N SER A 60 -8.95 3.99 -3.04
CA SER A 60 -9.78 5.08 -3.56
C SER A 60 -11.26 4.79 -3.29
N GLY A 61 -11.92 5.63 -2.50
CA GLY A 61 -13.29 5.39 -2.07
C GLY A 61 -13.82 6.52 -1.20
N ASN A 62 -15.14 6.72 -1.19
CA ASN A 62 -15.80 7.72 -0.32
C ASN A 62 -15.23 9.15 -0.39
N GLY A 63 -14.76 9.56 -1.58
CA GLY A 63 -14.16 10.89 -1.78
C GLY A 63 -12.79 11.09 -1.13
N LYS A 64 -12.18 10.00 -0.63
CA LYS A 64 -10.86 9.97 -0.01
C LYS A 64 -9.90 9.09 -0.81
N THR A 65 -8.62 9.33 -0.60
CA THR A 65 -7.53 8.46 -1.03
C THR A 65 -6.70 8.12 0.20
N LEU A 66 -6.62 6.84 0.53
CA LEU A 66 -5.74 6.31 1.56
C LEU A 66 -4.62 5.49 0.91
N TRP A 67 -3.54 5.30 1.65
CA TRP A 67 -2.46 4.40 1.29
C TRP A 67 -2.34 3.33 2.37
N LEU A 68 -2.48 2.07 1.98
CA LEU A 68 -2.30 0.92 2.84
C LEU A 68 -0.89 0.37 2.61
N SER A 69 -0.01 0.56 3.59
CA SER A 69 1.33 -0.03 3.58
C SER A 69 1.27 -1.45 4.15
N VAL A 70 1.95 -2.39 3.50
CA VAL A 70 2.07 -3.78 3.94
C VAL A 70 3.52 -4.20 3.80
N GLU A 71 4.09 -4.63 4.92
CA GLU A 71 5.45 -5.11 5.01
C GLU A 71 5.46 -6.45 5.75
N LEU A 72 6.33 -7.37 5.32
CA LEU A 72 6.53 -8.65 5.98
C LEU A 72 8.02 -8.85 6.25
N ASP A 73 8.42 -8.65 7.50
CA ASP A 73 9.77 -8.91 7.99
C ASP A 73 9.80 -10.18 8.89
N ASP A 74 9.90 -10.02 10.21
CA ASP A 74 9.63 -11.01 11.24
C ASP A 74 8.11 -11.15 11.47
N GLU A 75 7.36 -10.04 11.42
CA GLU A 75 5.89 -9.99 11.56
C GLU A 75 5.24 -9.21 10.41
N LEU A 76 3.92 -9.24 10.31
CA LEU A 76 3.18 -8.51 9.28
C LEU A 76 2.90 -7.08 9.79
N GLY A 77 3.65 -6.11 9.29
CA GLY A 77 3.41 -4.68 9.55
C GLY A 77 2.37 -4.12 8.57
N VAL A 78 1.35 -3.44 9.11
CA VAL A 78 0.28 -2.84 8.29
C VAL A 78 -0.01 -1.43 8.78
N GLY A 79 -0.05 -0.47 7.85
CA GLY A 79 -0.33 0.93 8.20
C GLY A 79 -1.26 1.62 7.22
N ILE A 80 -2.06 2.56 7.72
CA ILE A 80 -2.90 3.43 6.91
C ILE A 80 -2.34 4.85 6.92
N TYR A 81 -2.20 5.41 5.72
CA TYR A 81 -1.61 6.71 5.50
C TYR A 81 -2.51 7.60 4.66
N GLU A 82 -2.54 8.89 4.99
CA GLU A 82 -3.20 9.93 4.22
C GLU A 82 -2.20 11.05 3.90
N LYS A 83 -2.22 11.52 2.65
CA LYS A 83 -1.34 12.60 2.22
C LYS A 83 -1.69 13.90 2.94
N ILE A 84 -0.69 14.53 3.55
CA ILE A 84 -0.83 15.82 4.23
C ILE A 84 0.13 16.84 3.66
N ARG A 85 0.04 18.09 4.15
CA ARG A 85 0.97 19.16 3.79
C ARG A 85 1.61 19.74 5.04
N ILE A 86 2.93 19.67 5.10
CA ILE A 86 3.75 20.31 6.13
C ILE A 86 4.63 21.37 5.45
N PRO A 87 4.23 22.66 5.46
CA PRO A 87 5.02 23.71 4.85
C PRO A 87 6.41 23.83 5.47
N GLY A 88 7.45 23.85 4.63
CA GLY A 88 8.83 24.03 5.09
C GLY A 88 9.46 22.79 5.71
N LEU A 89 8.83 21.61 5.59
CA LEU A 89 9.48 20.34 5.93
C LEU A 89 10.73 20.15 5.06
N GLU A 90 11.85 19.84 5.71
CA GLU A 90 13.09 19.44 5.06
C GLU A 90 13.26 17.93 5.23
N PRO A 91 13.26 17.14 4.14
CA PRO A 91 13.50 15.70 4.22
C PRO A 91 14.84 15.39 4.92
N GLY A 92 14.84 14.40 5.83
CA GLY A 92 16.02 14.04 6.62
C GLY A 92 16.31 14.96 7.82
N ALA A 93 15.48 15.98 8.08
CA ALA A 93 15.55 16.72 9.33
C ALA A 93 15.39 15.75 10.51
N LYS A 94 16.16 15.91 11.60
CA LYS A 94 16.09 14.97 12.75
C LYS A 94 14.81 15.07 13.57
N LYS A 95 14.08 16.18 13.42
CA LYS A 95 12.85 16.44 14.15
C LYS A 95 11.88 17.24 13.28
N VAL A 96 10.63 16.82 13.24
CA VAL A 96 9.52 17.52 12.59
C VAL A 96 8.43 17.79 13.63
N THR A 97 7.78 18.94 13.56
CA THR A 97 6.63 19.25 14.42
C THR A 97 5.43 19.58 13.55
N HIS A 98 4.33 18.85 13.77
CA HIS A 98 3.09 19.00 13.03
C HIS A 98 1.91 18.72 13.95
N ASP A 99 0.87 19.55 13.86
CA ASP A 99 -0.37 19.42 14.64
C ASP A 99 -0.15 19.16 16.15
N GLY A 100 0.81 19.89 16.75
CA GLY A 100 1.14 19.76 18.17
C GLY A 100 1.93 18.50 18.57
N ARG A 101 2.20 17.59 17.62
CA ARG A 101 3.05 16.40 17.83
C ARG A 101 4.47 16.64 17.33
N THR A 102 5.42 16.02 18.02
CA THR A 102 6.81 15.94 17.56
C THR A 102 7.05 14.55 16.99
N TYR A 103 7.69 14.52 15.82
CA TYR A 103 8.16 13.31 15.17
C TYR A 103 9.68 13.36 15.07
N TYR A 104 10.32 12.21 15.18
CA TYR A 104 11.76 12.02 15.08
C TYR A 104 12.05 11.11 13.91
N LEU A 105 13.13 11.41 13.18
CA LEU A 105 13.55 10.57 12.06
C LEU A 105 13.97 9.22 12.61
N ASP A 106 13.29 8.17 12.15
CA ASP A 106 13.50 6.79 12.58
C ASP A 106 14.29 6.02 11.52
N GLU A 107 13.83 6.09 10.26
CA GLU A 107 14.48 5.43 9.12
C GLU A 107 14.65 6.38 7.93
N GLU A 108 15.71 6.17 7.15
CA GLU A 108 15.90 6.81 5.85
C GLU A 108 16.61 5.88 4.87
N GLY A 109 16.23 5.95 3.60
CA GLY A 109 16.82 5.09 2.58
C GLY A 109 16.45 5.46 1.16
N ARG A 110 16.76 4.55 0.22
CA ARG A 110 16.44 4.72 -1.19
C ARG A 110 15.94 3.42 -1.79
N ALA A 111 14.68 3.41 -2.22
CA ALA A 111 14.07 2.26 -2.85
C ALA A 111 13.92 2.43 -4.37
N TYR A 112 14.08 1.33 -5.11
CA TYR A 112 13.60 1.21 -6.49
C TYR A 112 12.16 0.72 -6.50
N VAL A 113 11.31 1.32 -7.33
CA VAL A 113 9.88 0.99 -7.32
C VAL A 113 9.37 0.36 -8.61
N LYS A 114 8.46 -0.59 -8.46
CA LYS A 114 7.57 -1.07 -9.53
C LYS A 114 6.15 -0.72 -9.15
N SER A 115 5.40 -0.11 -10.05
CA SER A 115 4.03 0.27 -9.78
C SER A 115 3.07 -0.15 -10.87
N GLU A 116 1.79 -0.14 -10.55
CA GLU A 116 0.68 -0.43 -11.45
C GLU A 116 -0.55 0.44 -11.12
N GLY A 117 -1.49 0.51 -12.05
CA GLY A 117 -2.75 1.26 -11.89
C GLY A 117 -2.50 2.76 -11.87
N ARG A 118 -3.13 3.48 -10.92
CA ARG A 118 -2.97 4.93 -10.77
C ARG A 118 -1.58 5.39 -10.36
N SER A 119 -0.70 4.47 -9.97
CA SER A 119 0.68 4.76 -9.57
C SER A 119 1.69 4.55 -10.71
N GLU A 120 1.23 4.27 -11.93
CA GLU A 120 2.11 4.00 -13.09
C GLU A 120 3.13 5.12 -13.37
N ASN A 121 2.83 6.37 -13.00
CA ASN A 121 3.72 7.51 -13.18
C ASN A 121 5.03 7.40 -12.39
N VAL A 122 5.10 6.57 -11.36
CA VAL A 122 6.35 6.31 -10.61
C VAL A 122 7.03 5.01 -11.01
N HIS A 123 6.50 4.25 -11.97
CA HIS A 123 7.05 2.95 -12.35
C HIS A 123 8.51 3.05 -12.80
N GLY A 124 9.37 2.22 -12.21
CA GLY A 124 10.77 2.12 -12.55
C GLY A 124 11.64 3.30 -12.09
N LYS A 125 11.14 4.12 -11.15
CA LYS A 125 11.89 5.21 -10.53
C LYS A 125 12.55 4.76 -9.23
N ASN A 126 13.44 5.62 -8.72
CA ASN A 126 13.88 5.55 -7.32
C ASN A 126 13.15 6.62 -6.51
N VAL A 127 12.99 6.34 -5.22
CA VAL A 127 12.47 7.26 -4.20
C VAL A 127 13.47 7.33 -3.06
N ASP A 128 13.77 8.53 -2.58
CA ASP A 128 14.41 8.71 -1.28
C ASP A 128 13.29 8.82 -0.24
N TYR A 129 13.30 7.97 0.77
CA TYR A 129 12.27 7.96 1.82
C TYR A 129 12.87 8.30 3.18
N TYR A 130 12.04 8.91 4.03
CA TYR A 130 12.36 9.29 5.40
C TYR A 130 11.12 9.04 6.24
N ASP A 131 11.19 8.07 7.13
CA ASP A 131 10.10 7.69 8.00
C ASP A 131 10.35 8.22 9.41
N TYR A 132 9.31 8.78 9.98
CA TYR A 132 9.36 9.43 11.27
C TYR A 132 8.30 8.85 12.19
N ALA A 133 8.65 8.64 13.45
CA ALA A 133 7.73 8.23 14.51
C ALA A 133 7.62 9.31 15.59
N ASP A 134 6.48 9.37 16.28
CA ASP A 134 6.34 10.17 17.49
C ASP A 134 6.97 9.47 18.72
N ASP A 135 6.96 10.12 19.88
CA ASP A 135 7.60 9.60 21.10
C ASP A 135 7.00 8.25 21.58
N LEU A 136 5.80 7.90 21.13
CA LEU A 136 5.08 6.67 21.53
C LEU A 136 5.05 5.61 20.44
N GLU A 137 5.62 5.90 19.26
CA GLU A 137 5.56 5.02 18.08
C GLU A 137 4.12 4.66 17.66
N GLU A 138 3.16 5.58 17.89
CA GLU A 138 1.75 5.39 17.54
C GLU A 138 1.36 6.18 16.27
N HIS A 139 2.16 7.18 15.92
CA HIS A 139 1.90 8.09 14.82
C HIS A 139 3.13 8.29 13.96
N PHE A 140 2.92 8.23 12.65
CA PHE A 140 4.02 8.24 11.68
C PHE A 140 3.87 9.38 10.67
N LEU A 141 5.02 9.87 10.20
CA LEU A 141 5.12 10.62 8.96
C LEU A 141 6.00 9.84 7.99
N SER A 142 5.46 9.52 6.82
CA SER A 142 6.27 9.00 5.72
C SER A 142 6.52 10.13 4.72
N VAL A 143 7.79 10.43 4.49
CA VAL A 143 8.23 11.47 3.56
C VAL A 143 8.93 10.81 2.38
N GLU A 144 8.41 11.03 1.19
CA GLU A 144 8.95 10.49 -0.05
C GLU A 144 9.42 11.60 -0.98
N VAL A 145 10.61 11.47 -1.56
CA VAL A 145 11.18 12.42 -2.51
C VAL A 145 11.30 11.77 -3.90
N TRP A 146 10.41 12.18 -4.79
CA TRP A 146 10.29 11.68 -6.15
C TRP A 146 10.96 12.62 -7.15
N GLY A 147 12.27 12.44 -7.38
CA GLY A 147 12.99 13.27 -8.35
C GLY A 147 12.97 14.77 -8.03
N GLY A 148 12.87 15.12 -6.74
CA GLY A 148 12.81 16.49 -6.23
C GLY A 148 11.42 16.92 -5.72
N ASP A 149 10.37 16.19 -6.08
CA ASP A 149 9.03 16.44 -5.55
C ASP A 149 8.87 15.74 -4.19
N VAL A 150 8.61 16.54 -3.14
CA VAL A 150 8.42 16.03 -1.78
C VAL A 150 6.95 15.74 -1.53
N GLU A 151 6.65 14.51 -1.13
CA GLU A 151 5.35 14.07 -0.66
C GLU A 151 5.44 13.69 0.82
N VAL A 152 4.40 14.00 1.59
CA VAL A 152 4.32 13.70 3.01
C VAL A 152 2.98 13.06 3.28
N SER A 153 3.00 11.94 3.98
CA SER A 153 1.81 11.25 4.44
C SER A 153 1.87 11.07 5.95
N TYR A 154 0.74 11.29 6.62
CA TYR A 154 0.56 10.94 8.03
C TYR A 154 -0.11 9.58 8.11
N GLY A 155 0.33 8.73 9.03
CA GLY A 155 -0.27 7.43 9.23
C GLY A 155 -0.14 6.89 10.64
N TYR A 156 -0.68 5.69 10.80
CA TYR A 156 -0.67 4.91 12.04
C TYR A 156 -0.80 3.42 11.66
N GLU A 157 -0.36 2.57 12.58
CA GLU A 157 -0.45 1.12 12.43
C GLU A 157 -1.90 0.65 12.58
N ILE A 158 -2.25 -0.41 11.85
CA ILE A 158 -3.52 -1.12 11.98
C ILE A 158 -3.26 -2.62 12.04
N GLU A 159 -4.24 -3.35 12.55
CA GLU A 159 -4.20 -4.80 12.58
C GLU A 159 -4.82 -5.41 11.33
N GLU A 160 -4.35 -6.58 10.90
CA GLU A 160 -4.88 -7.28 9.71
C GLU A 160 -6.40 -7.54 9.84
N TYR A 161 -6.92 -7.77 11.04
CA TYR A 161 -8.35 -8.03 11.24
C TYR A 161 -9.24 -6.77 11.07
N GLU A 162 -8.65 -5.57 11.00
CA GLU A 162 -9.39 -4.32 10.76
C GLU A 162 -9.76 -4.13 9.29
N VAL A 163 -9.17 -4.90 8.39
CA VAL A 163 -9.46 -4.87 6.95
C VAL A 163 -10.22 -6.12 6.51
N THR A 164 -11.20 -5.91 5.62
CA THR A 164 -11.84 -7.01 4.90
C THR A 164 -11.52 -6.88 3.42
N ILE A 165 -11.09 -7.97 2.80
CA ILE A 165 -10.68 -7.98 1.39
C ILE A 165 -11.70 -8.72 0.55
N LEU A 166 -12.08 -8.09 -0.57
CA LEU A 166 -12.91 -8.68 -1.60
C LEU A 166 -12.13 -8.70 -2.91
N ALA A 167 -11.89 -9.90 -3.43
CA ALA A 167 -11.17 -10.06 -4.69
C ALA A 167 -11.95 -9.42 -5.85
N GLY A 168 -11.26 -8.56 -6.60
CA GLY A 168 -11.70 -8.09 -7.89
C GLY A 168 -11.68 -9.22 -8.94
N SER A 169 -12.42 -9.02 -10.02
CA SER A 169 -12.46 -9.94 -11.17
C SER A 169 -11.29 -9.75 -12.13
#